data_AF-A0A954N0G9-F1
#
_entry.id   AF-A0A954N0G9-F1
#
_cell.length_a   1.000
_cell.length_b   1.000
_cell.length_c   1.000
_cell.angle_alpha   90.00
_cell.angle_beta   90.00
_cell.angle_gamma   90.00
#
_symmetry.space_group_name_H-M   'P 1'
#
loop_
_entity.id
_entity.type
_entity.pdbx_description
1 polymer ?
#
loop_
_entity_poly.entity_id
_entity_poly.type
_entity_poly.pdbx_seq_one_letter_code
_entity_poly.pdbx_strand_id
1 'polypeptide(L)'
;SRAIELYPEDARNVASRGVLLARQGKREEALRDAELATKIDSSGIVRYQVAGIHALFAADNPQDRAKALSLLASAFQRGIDHELVHQDRDLDQLRANPEFQELLRAVESLSRERGALLPVTTGTETGGNSSPEQAM
;
A
#
# COMPACT_ATOMS: atom_id res chain seq x y z
N SER A 1 21.29 24.25 -16.46
CA SER A 1 20.83 22.85 -16.63
C SER A 1 19.32 22.88 -16.75
N ARG A 2 18.78 22.63 -17.94
CA ARG A 2 17.35 22.67 -18.25
C ARG A 2 16.68 21.52 -17.49
N ALA A 3 16.10 21.82 -16.32
CA ALA A 3 15.39 20.83 -15.52
C ALA A 3 14.02 20.53 -16.16
N ILE A 4 14.09 19.59 -17.11
CA ILE A 4 13.09 18.57 -17.41
C ILE A 4 11.63 18.94 -17.07
N GLU A 5 10.92 19.40 -18.10
CA GLU A 5 9.47 19.28 -18.20
C GLU A 5 9.13 17.77 -18.34
N LEU A 6 8.84 17.09 -17.23
CA LEU A 6 8.40 15.68 -17.22
C LEU A 6 6.93 15.63 -16.75
N TYR A 7 6.05 15.29 -17.70
CA TYR A 7 4.65 14.88 -17.54
C TYR A 7 3.79 15.68 -16.53
N PRO A 8 3.05 16.70 -16.99
CA PRO A 8 1.93 17.19 -16.20
C PRO A 8 0.90 16.06 -16.05
N GLU A 9 0.68 15.64 -14.81
CA GLU A 9 -0.47 14.84 -14.31
C GLU A 9 -0.39 13.29 -14.32
N ASP A 10 0.72 12.69 -13.85
CA ASP A 10 0.63 11.33 -13.25
C ASP A 10 0.01 11.45 -11.85
N ALA A 11 -1.04 10.68 -11.56
CA ALA A 11 -1.74 10.63 -10.28
C ALA A 11 -0.79 10.48 -9.08
N ARG A 12 0.32 9.75 -9.25
CA ARG A 12 1.33 9.56 -8.20
C ARG A 12 2.08 10.86 -7.87
N ASN A 13 2.34 11.70 -8.86
CA ASN A 13 2.98 13.00 -8.63
C ASN A 13 2.02 13.94 -7.89
N VAL A 14 0.74 13.93 -8.26
CA VAL A 14 -0.32 14.69 -7.57
C VAL A 14 -0.45 14.22 -6.12
N ALA A 15 -0.55 12.91 -5.89
CA ALA A 15 -0.63 12.36 -4.53
C ALA A 15 0.63 12.67 -3.71
N SER A 16 1.82 12.57 -4.30
CA SER A 16 3.09 12.91 -3.63
C SER A 16 3.16 14.38 -3.25
N ARG A 17 2.70 15.29 -4.12
CA ARG A 17 2.56 16.72 -3.79
C ARG A 17 1.57 16.92 -2.63
N GLY A 18 0.43 16.22 -2.67
CA GLY A 18 -0.57 16.24 -1.59
C GLY A 18 0.00 15.81 -0.24
N VAL A 19 0.83 14.76 -0.21
CA VAL A 19 1.52 14.32 1.01
C VAL A 19 2.46 15.41 1.54
N LEU A 20 3.25 16.04 0.67
CA LEU A 20 4.15 17.13 1.07
C LEU A 20 3.39 18.35 1.60
N LEU A 21 2.25 18.69 1.00
CA LEU A 21 1.36 19.74 1.48
C LEU A 21 0.76 19.38 2.85
N ALA A 22 0.32 18.14 3.03
CA ALA A 22 -0.24 17.68 4.31
C ALA A 22 0.78 17.76 5.44
N ARG A 23 2.03 17.36 5.19
CA ARG A 23 3.16 17.50 6.13
C ARG A 23 3.44 18.96 6.52
N GLN A 24 3.14 19.90 5.63
CA GLN A 24 3.25 21.34 5.88
C GLN A 24 2.00 21.92 6.59
N GLY A 25 0.99 21.09 6.92
CA GLY A 25 -0.27 21.55 7.51
C GLY A 25 -1.22 22.23 6.52
N LYS A 26 -0.90 22.22 5.22
CA LYS A 26 -1.71 22.82 4.15
C LYS A 26 -2.87 21.91 3.75
N ARG A 27 -3.82 21.77 4.67
CA ARG A 27 -4.90 20.77 4.58
C ARG A 27 -5.74 20.92 3.34
N GLU A 28 -6.20 22.12 3.02
CA GLU A 28 -7.08 22.32 1.89
C GLU A 28 -6.39 22.00 0.55
N GLU A 29 -5.14 22.42 0.36
CA GLU A 29 -4.39 22.07 -0.85
C GLU A 29 -4.11 20.58 -0.93
N ALA A 30 -3.73 19.96 0.19
CA ALA A 30 -3.48 18.52 0.25
C ALA A 30 -4.72 17.69 -0.09
N LEU A 31 -5.90 18.10 0.39
CA LEU A 31 -7.16 17.42 0.10
C LEU A 31 -7.63 17.61 -1.35
N ARG A 32 -7.34 18.76 -1.96
CA ARG A 32 -7.55 18.94 -3.41
C ARG A 32 -6.68 17.98 -4.22
N ASP A 33 -5.43 17.78 -3.80
CA ASP A 33 -4.53 16.82 -4.44
C ASP A 33 -4.98 15.36 -4.23
N ALA A 34 -5.47 15.03 -3.03
CA ALA A 34 -6.06 13.73 -2.75
C ALA A 34 -7.24 13.42 -3.69
N GLU A 35 -8.15 14.39 -3.86
CA GLU A 35 -9.29 14.25 -4.75
C GLU A 35 -8.86 14.13 -6.22
N LEU A 36 -7.94 14.99 -6.67
CA LEU A 36 -7.45 14.95 -8.05
C LEU A 36 -6.71 13.64 -8.35
N ALA A 37 -5.81 13.19 -7.47
CA ALA A 37 -5.05 11.96 -7.68
C ALA A 37 -5.97 10.74 -7.82
N THR A 38 -6.97 10.62 -6.93
CA THR A 38 -7.94 9.50 -6.98
C THR A 38 -8.89 9.55 -8.18
N LYS A 39 -9.11 10.73 -8.78
CA LYS A 39 -9.85 10.88 -10.05
C LYS A 39 -9.01 10.44 -11.25
N ILE A 40 -7.70 10.70 -11.23
CA ILE A 40 -6.78 10.32 -12.31
C ILE A 40 -6.53 8.81 -12.30
N ASP A 41 -6.20 8.24 -11.14
CA ASP A 41 -5.95 6.81 -10.98
C ASP A 41 -6.47 6.31 -9.62
N SER A 42 -7.10 5.14 -9.63
CA SER A 42 -7.67 4.50 -8.45
C SER A 42 -6.93 3.22 -8.03
N SER A 43 -5.68 3.06 -8.50
CA SER A 43 -4.76 1.98 -8.13
C SER A 43 -4.48 1.91 -6.63
N GLY A 44 -3.97 0.75 -6.19
CA GLY A 44 -3.61 0.55 -4.79
C GLY A 44 -2.55 1.54 -4.31
N ILE A 45 -1.57 1.87 -5.17
CA ILE A 45 -0.47 2.80 -4.85
C ILE A 45 -1.01 4.20 -4.58
N VAL A 46 -1.85 4.74 -5.48
CA VAL A 46 -2.43 6.08 -5.31
C VAL A 46 -3.32 6.12 -4.07
N ARG A 47 -4.14 5.09 -3.84
CA ARG A 47 -4.98 5.00 -2.64
C ARG A 47 -4.15 4.98 -1.36
N TYR A 48 -3.03 4.26 -1.34
CA TYR A 48 -2.12 4.23 -0.19
C TYR A 48 -1.53 5.61 0.08
N GLN A 49 -1.01 6.30 -0.93
CA GLN A 49 -0.46 7.65 -0.78
C GLN A 49 -1.52 8.65 -0.29
N VAL A 50 -2.73 8.59 -0.84
CA VAL A 50 -3.84 9.46 -0.44
C VAL A 50 -4.34 9.13 0.97
N ALA A 51 -4.21 7.87 1.42
CA ALA A 51 -4.46 7.53 2.82
C ALA A 51 -3.50 8.26 3.76
N GLY A 52 -2.22 8.35 3.40
CA GLY A 52 -1.21 9.13 4.15
C GLY A 52 -1.59 10.61 4.29
N ILE A 53 -2.15 11.22 3.22
CA ILE A 53 -2.65 12.61 3.27
C ILE A 53 -3.70 12.78 4.36
N HIS A 54 -4.72 11.90 4.38
CA HIS A 54 -5.77 11.97 5.40
C HIS A 54 -5.26 11.60 6.79
N ALA A 55 -4.34 10.62 6.89
CA ALA A 55 -3.77 10.19 8.16
C ALA A 55 -3.08 11.32 8.91
N LEU A 56 -2.37 12.21 8.21
CA LEU A 56 -1.70 13.37 8.81
C LEU A 56 -2.66 14.35 9.53
N PHE A 57 -3.96 14.31 9.24
CA PHE A 57 -4.99 15.13 9.88
C PHE A 57 -5.91 14.35 10.83
N ALA A 58 -5.69 13.04 10.97
CA ALA A 58 -6.60 12.11 11.66
C ALA A 58 -6.65 12.29 13.20
N ALA A 59 -5.67 12.98 13.79
CA ALA A 59 -5.67 13.29 15.21
C ALA A 59 -6.86 14.20 15.58
N ASP A 60 -7.03 15.28 14.81
CA ASP A 60 -8.04 16.31 15.06
C ASP A 60 -9.35 16.07 14.29
N ASN A 61 -9.33 15.21 13.25
CA ASN A 61 -10.45 15.03 12.34
C ASN A 61 -10.85 13.55 12.22
N PRO A 62 -11.94 13.12 12.90
CA PRO A 62 -12.44 11.76 12.79
C PRO A 62 -12.85 11.36 11.36
N GLN A 63 -13.31 12.30 10.53
CA GLN A 63 -13.64 12.00 9.14
C GLN A 63 -12.38 11.66 8.32
N ASP A 64 -11.27 12.37 8.53
CA ASP A 64 -10.01 12.05 7.86
C ASP A 64 -9.48 10.70 8.32
N ARG A 65 -9.60 10.39 9.60
CA ARG A 65 -9.28 9.06 10.13
C ARG A 65 -10.07 7.96 9.41
N ALA A 66 -11.39 8.08 9.35
CA ALA A 66 -12.24 7.10 8.69
C ALA A 66 -11.89 6.96 7.19
N LYS A 67 -11.58 8.08 6.53
CA LYS A 67 -11.18 8.09 5.12
C LYS A 67 -9.84 7.40 4.90
N ALA A 68 -8.84 7.66 5.74
CA ALA A 68 -7.54 7.01 5.68
C ALA A 68 -7.66 5.49 5.84
N LEU A 69 -8.42 5.02 6.83
CA LEU A 69 -8.65 3.59 7.07
C LEU A 69 -9.33 2.91 5.86
N SER A 70 -10.35 3.56 5.29
CA SER A 70 -11.04 3.05 4.10
C SER A 70 -10.10 2.95 2.88
N LEU A 71 -9.23 3.95 2.69
CA LEU A 71 -8.27 3.95 1.59
C LEU A 71 -7.18 2.89 1.77
N LEU A 72 -6.66 2.71 2.99
CA LEU A 72 -5.71 1.64 3.32
C LEU A 72 -6.30 0.26 3.06
N ALA A 73 -7.50 -0.01 3.58
CA ALA A 73 -8.20 -1.28 3.34
C ALA A 73 -8.34 -1.54 1.83
N SER A 74 -8.72 -0.52 1.06
CA SER A 74 -8.85 -0.60 -0.38
C SER A 74 -7.52 -0.82 -1.11
N ALA A 75 -6.42 -0.26 -0.60
CA ALA A 75 -5.07 -0.45 -1.12
C ALA A 75 -4.58 -1.89 -0.88
N PHE A 76 -4.78 -2.43 0.31
CA PHE A 76 -4.41 -3.82 0.64
C PHE A 76 -5.17 -4.84 -0.19
N GLN A 77 -6.48 -4.63 -0.40
CA GLN A 77 -7.28 -5.44 -1.32
C GLN A 77 -6.74 -5.43 -2.76
N ARG A 78 -5.98 -4.40 -3.15
CA ARG A 78 -5.35 -4.25 -4.48
C ARG A 78 -3.91 -4.76 -4.52
N GLY A 79 -3.47 -5.46 -3.48
CA GLY A 79 -2.16 -6.09 -3.44
C GLY A 79 -1.03 -5.19 -2.93
N ILE A 80 -1.34 -4.04 -2.33
CA ILE A 80 -0.34 -3.31 -1.56
C ILE A 80 0.00 -4.12 -0.32
N ASP A 81 1.30 -4.30 -0.07
CA ASP A 81 1.77 -5.01 1.10
C ASP A 81 1.43 -4.20 2.36
N HIS A 82 0.68 -4.85 3.26
CA HIS A 82 0.31 -4.27 4.54
C HIS A 82 1.49 -3.97 5.46
N GLU A 83 2.64 -4.63 5.29
CA GLU A 83 3.84 -4.39 6.10
C GLU A 83 4.42 -2.98 5.91
N LEU A 84 4.10 -2.32 4.78
CA LEU A 84 4.57 -0.96 4.48
C LEU A 84 4.17 0.06 5.54
N VAL A 85 3.02 -0.16 6.21
CA VAL A 85 2.50 0.78 7.20
C VAL A 85 3.40 0.91 8.44
N HIS A 86 4.20 -0.10 8.75
CA HIS A 86 5.00 -0.11 9.98
C HIS A 86 6.12 0.95 9.96
N GLN A 87 6.62 1.26 8.76
CA GLN A 87 7.72 2.22 8.55
C GLN A 87 7.22 3.60 8.11
N ASP A 88 5.97 3.68 7.66
CA ASP A 88 5.40 4.91 7.15
C ASP A 88 5.02 5.86 8.30
N ARG A 89 5.71 6.99 8.37
CA ARG A 89 5.51 8.00 9.41
C ARG A 89 4.29 8.87 9.16
N ASP A 90 3.77 8.91 7.93
CA ASP A 90 2.55 9.66 7.63
C ASP A 90 1.33 9.02 8.29
N LEU A 91 1.45 7.73 8.67
CA LEU A 91 0.42 6.97 9.36
C LEU A 91 0.55 6.99 10.89
N ASP A 92 1.50 7.74 11.46
CA ASP A 92 1.77 7.75 12.90
C ASP A 92 0.51 8.12 13.73
N GLN A 93 -0.32 9.03 13.22
CA GLN A 93 -1.57 9.46 13.87
C GLN A 93 -2.64 8.35 13.95
N LEU A 94 -2.48 7.26 13.20
CA LEU A 94 -3.39 6.12 13.19
C LEU A 94 -2.90 4.97 14.08
N ARG A 95 -1.63 4.92 14.48
CA ARG A 95 -1.04 3.71 15.11
C ARG A 95 -1.74 3.28 16.41
N ALA A 96 -2.18 4.23 17.21
CA ALA A 96 -2.89 3.97 18.47
C ALA A 96 -4.40 3.76 18.28
N ASN A 97 -4.91 3.92 17.06
CA ASN A 97 -6.34 3.80 16.79
C ASN A 97 -6.77 2.32 16.76
N PRO A 98 -7.81 1.92 17.53
CA PRO A 98 -8.27 0.53 17.56
C PRO A 98 -8.69 -0.01 16.20
N GLU A 99 -9.38 0.80 15.39
CA GLU A 99 -9.85 0.41 14.05
C GLU A 99 -8.69 0.21 13.08
N PHE A 100 -7.61 1.00 13.19
CA PHE A 100 -6.36 0.77 12.45
C PHE A 100 -5.74 -0.59 12.81
N GLN A 101 -5.66 -0.91 14.10
CA GLN A 101 -5.10 -2.18 14.56
C GLN A 101 -5.96 -3.38 14.12
N GLU A 102 -7.29 -3.22 14.13
CA GLU A 102 -8.21 -4.24 13.65
C GLU A 102 -8.05 -4.48 12.14
N LEU A 103 -7.91 -3.41 11.35
CA LEU A 103 -7.64 -3.52 9.92
C LEU A 103 -6.37 -4.34 9.65
N LEU A 104 -5.28 -4.08 10.35
CA LEU A 104 -4.03 -4.82 10.16
C LEU A 104 -4.17 -6.29 10.55
N ARG A 105 -4.81 -6.59 11.69
CA ARG A 105 -5.09 -7.98 12.10
C ARG A 105 -5.91 -8.73 11.07
N ALA A 106 -6.92 -8.08 10.49
CA ALA A 106 -7.77 -8.68 9.47
C ALA A 106 -6.99 -9.00 8.19
N VAL A 107 -6.15 -8.07 7.72
CA VAL A 107 -5.35 -8.27 6.50
C VAL A 107 -4.23 -9.30 6.70
N GLU A 108 -3.59 -9.33 7.87
CA GLU A 108 -2.58 -10.34 8.21
C GLU A 108 -3.20 -11.74 8.20
N SER A 109 -4.36 -11.90 8.85
CA SER A 109 -5.09 -13.18 8.90
C SER A 109 -5.44 -13.66 7.49
N LEU A 110 -5.98 -12.77 6.66
CA LEU A 110 -6.35 -13.09 5.28
C LEU A 110 -5.12 -13.45 4.42
N SER A 111 -3.99 -12.77 4.63
CA SER A 111 -2.75 -13.03 3.90
C SER A 111 -2.14 -14.38 4.29
N ARG A 112 -2.19 -14.73 5.58
CA ARG A 112 -1.76 -16.03 6.11
C ARG A 112 -2.59 -17.18 5.56
N GLU A 113 -3.92 -17.04 5.55
CA GLU A 113 -4.83 -18.04 4.96
C GLU A 113 -4.55 -18.24 3.48
N ARG A 114 -4.37 -17.16 2.72
CA ARG A 114 -4.04 -17.25 1.28
C ARG A 114 -2.69 -17.90 1.02
N GLY A 115 -1.69 -17.66 1.88
CA GLY A 115 -0.40 -18.33 1.83
C GLY A 115 -0.46 -19.82 2.14
N ALA A 116 -1.36 -20.24 3.04
CA ALA A 116 -1.56 -21.65 3.39
C ALA A 116 -2.28 -22.46 2.30
N LEU A 117 -3.11 -21.80 1.47
CA LEU A 117 -3.90 -22.45 0.41
C LEU A 117 -3.14 -22.67 -0.91
N LEU A 118 -1.99 -22.01 -1.11
CA LEU A 118 -1.11 -22.26 -2.24
C LEU A 118 0.10 -23.06 -1.73
N PRO A 119 0.06 -24.40 -1.73
CA PRO A 119 1.27 -25.17 -1.42
C PRO A 119 2.33 -24.75 -2.43
N VAL A 120 3.47 -24.28 -1.92
CA VAL A 120 4.68 -24.15 -2.73
C VAL A 120 4.95 -25.54 -3.27
N THR A 121 4.68 -25.76 -4.56
CA THR A 121 5.16 -26.93 -5.26
C THR A 121 6.66 -26.75 -5.43
N THR A 122 7.42 -26.94 -4.36
CA THR A 122 8.84 -27.23 -4.51
C THR A 122 8.87 -28.60 -5.16
N GLY A 123 8.99 -28.62 -6.48
CA GLY A 123 9.38 -29.78 -7.25
C GLY A 123 10.79 -30.19 -6.82
N THR A 124 10.89 -30.81 -5.67
CA THR A 124 12.00 -31.67 -5.28
C THR A 124 11.47 -33.08 -5.38
N GLU A 125 11.96 -33.82 -6.36
CA GLU A 125 12.09 -35.29 -6.45
C GLU A 125 12.29 -35.62 -7.94
N THR A 126 13.21 -36.47 -8.42
CA THR A 126 14.25 -37.34 -7.83
C THR A 126 14.89 -38.10 -8.99
N GLY A 127 16.13 -38.58 -8.79
CA GLY A 127 16.63 -39.81 -9.43
C GLY A 127 17.19 -39.61 -10.84
N GLY A 128 18.49 -39.76 -11.10
CA GLY A 128 19.28 -40.89 -10.61
C GLY A 128 18.77 -42.17 -11.25
N ASN A 129 19.05 -42.35 -12.55
CA ASN A 129 19.01 -43.68 -13.16
C ASN A 129 20.37 -43.96 -13.80
N SER A 130 21.20 -44.61 -13.02
CA SER A 130 22.34 -45.39 -13.46
C SER A 130 21.80 -46.58 -14.26
N SER A 131 22.03 -46.62 -15.57
CA SER A 131 21.81 -47.84 -16.36
C SER A 131 23.07 -48.72 -16.33
N PRO A 132 22.94 -50.05 -16.11
CA PRO A 132 24.05 -50.98 -16.12
C PRO A 132 24.37 -51.48 -17.54
N GLU A 133 25.65 -51.74 -17.77
CA GLU A 133 26.22 -52.93 -18.44
C GLU A 133 25.38 -53.65 -19.51
N GLN A 134 25.83 -53.63 -20.78
CA GLN A 134 25.87 -54.85 -21.60
C GLN A 134 27.09 -54.87 -22.53
N ALA A 135 27.77 -56.00 -22.47
CA ALA A 135 28.90 -56.40 -23.28
C ALA A 135 28.48 -56.84 -24.68
N MET A 136 29.20 -56.40 -25.71
CA MET A 136 29.73 -57.21 -26.81
C MET A 136 30.69 -56.39 -27.68
#